data_AF-A0A2V5KXR4-F1
#
_entry.id   AF-A0A2V5KXR4-F1
#
_cell.length_a   1.000
_cell.length_b   1.000
_cell.length_c   1.000
_cell.angle_alpha   90.00
_cell.angle_beta   90.00
_cell.angle_gamma   90.00
#
_symmetry.space_group_name_H-M   'P 1'
#
loop_
_entity.id
_entity.type
_entity.pdbx_description
1 polymer ?
#
loop_
_entity_poly.entity_id
_entity_poly.type
_entity_poly.pdbx_seq_one_letter_code
_entity_poly.pdbx_strand_id
1 'polypeptide(L)' 'MELQRAKDHPHGRFTLIFKRLPEGWRIVHDHTSAAAKPK' A
#
# COMPACT_ATOMS: atom_id res chain seq x y z
N MET A 1 11.25 -8.22 1.81
CA MET A 1 11.08 -8.80 3.17
C MET A 1 9.58 -8.99 3.34
N GLU A 2 9.11 -10.23 3.42
CA GLU A 2 7.68 -10.57 3.45
C GLU A 2 7.33 -11.20 4.80
N LEU A 3 6.16 -10.90 5.35
CA LEU A 3 5.73 -11.42 6.65
C LEU A 3 5.10 -12.81 6.47
N GLN A 4 5.90 -13.86 6.63
CA GLN A 4 5.41 -15.24 6.65
C GLN A 4 4.83 -15.58 8.02
N ARG A 5 3.56 -15.98 8.07
CA ARG A 5 2.92 -16.55 9.27
C ARG A 5 2.57 -18.01 9.01
N ALA A 6 2.55 -18.83 10.06
CA ALA A 6 2.38 -20.28 9.96
C ALA A 6 1.06 -20.76 9.29
N LYS A 7 0.07 -19.87 9.12
CA LYS A 7 -1.25 -20.20 8.53
C LYS A 7 -1.60 -19.36 7.29
N ASP A 8 -0.93 -18.23 7.05
CA ASP A 8 -1.27 -17.33 5.95
C ASP A 8 -0.11 -16.42 5.53
N HIS A 9 -0.26 -15.86 4.33
CA HIS A 9 0.62 -14.83 3.80
C HIS A 9 -0.17 -13.51 3.67
N PRO A 10 -0.33 -12.75 4.77
CA PRO A 10 -1.03 -11.48 4.71
C PRO A 10 -0.20 -10.50 3.86
N HIS A 11 -0.84 -9.90 2.87
CA HIS A 11 -0.29 -8.77 2.14
C HIS A 11 -1.25 -7.58 2.21
N GLY A 12 -0.69 -6.38 2.20
CA GLY A 12 -1.45 -5.13 2.19
C GLY A 12 -1.50 -4.54 0.78
N ARG A 13 -2.57 -3.81 0.48
CA ARG A 13 -2.69 -2.98 -0.72
C ARG A 13 -2.63 -1.51 -0.31
N PHE A 14 -1.71 -0.78 -0.92
CA PHE A 14 -1.50 0.65 -0.72
C PHE A 14 -1.82 1.40 -2.00
N THR A 15 -2.59 2.48 -1.89
CA THR A 15 -2.84 3.43 -2.98
C THR A 15 -2.28 4.78 -2.56
N LEU A 16 -1.42 5.38 -3.38
CA LEU A 16 -0.84 6.70 -3.13
C LEU A 16 -1.25 7.65 -4.24
N ILE A 17 -1.83 8.80 -3.88
CA ILE A 17 -2.12 9.90 -4.79
C ILE A 17 -1.02 10.95 -4.63
N PHE A 18 -0.30 11.20 -5.72
CA PHE A 18 0.75 12.20 -5.77
C PHE A 18 0.23 13.50 -6.41
N LYS A 19 0.65 14.64 -5.87
CA LYS A 19 0.47 15.95 -6.48
C LYS A 19 1.84 16.57 -6.73
N ARG A 20 2.02 17.13 -7.92
CA ARG A 20 3.20 17.94 -8.25
C ARG A 20 2.96 19.36 -7.74
N LEU A 21 3.80 19.79 -6.80
CA LEU A 21 3.89 21.16 -6.31
C LEU A 21 5.15 21.82 -6.86
N PRO A 22 5.30 23.15 -6.75
CA PRO A 22 6.53 23.85 -7.17
C PRO A 22 7.81 23.28 -6.54
N GLU A 23 7.74 22.83 -5.30
CA GLU A 23 8.82 22.21 -4.53
C GLU A 23 9.03 20.70 -4.83
N GLY A 24 8.20 20.12 -5.71
CA GLY A 24 8.30 18.74 -6.16
C GLY A 24 7.06 17.89 -5.90
N TRP A 25 7.23 16.57 -6.00
CA TRP A 25 6.14 15.62 -5.75
C TRP A 25 5.90 15.42 -4.26
N ARG A 26 4.62 15.39 -3.88
CA ARG A 26 4.16 15.05 -2.53
C ARG A 26 3.02 14.04 -2.61
N ILE A 27 2.98 13.13 -1.64
CA ILE A 27 1.81 12.28 -1.40
C ILE A 27 0.77 13.17 -0.73
N VAL A 28 -0.38 13.33 -1.36
CA VAL A 28 -1.48 14.17 -0.83
C VAL A 28 -2.64 13.35 -0.29
N HIS A 29 -2.69 12.07 -0.64
CA HIS A 29 -3.64 11.12 -0.07
C HIS A 29 -3.05 9.73 -0.12
N ASP A 30 -3.25 8.96 0.94
CA ASP A 30 -2.96 7.53 0.98
C ASP A 30 -4.18 6.74 1.43
N HIS A 31 -4.32 5.55 0.89
CA HIS A 31 -5.30 4.58 1.33
C HIS A 31 -4.64 3.22 1.54
N THR A 32 -4.78 2.67 2.75
CA THR A 32 -4.22 1.38 3.13
C THR A 32 -5.35 0.37 3.38
N SER A 33 -5.29 -0.77 2.70
CA SER A 33 -6.28 -1.85 2.84
C SER A 33 -5.58 -3.22 2.95
N ALA A 34 -6.23 -4.21 3.54
CA ALA A 34 -5.79 -5.60 3.42
C ALA A 34 -6.06 -6.08 1.98
N ALA A 35 -5.10 -6.78 1.38
CA ALA A 35 -5.34 -7.39 0.08
C ALA A 35 -6.16 -8.66 0.25
N ALA A 36 -7.10 -8.89 -0.68
CA ALA A 36 -7.92 -10.09 -0.67
C ALA A 36 -7.02 -11.32 -0.90
N LYS A 37 -7.36 -12.44 -0.25
CA LYS A 37 -6.70 -13.71 -0.55
C LYS A 37 -6.94 -14.05 -2.03
N PRO A 38 -5.90 -14.41 -2.81
CA PRO A 38 -6.12 -14.90 -4.16
C PRO A 38 -7.04 -16.14 -4.12
N LYS A 39 -7.96 -16.23 -5.09
CA LYS A 39 -8.89 -17.36 -5.25
C LYS A 39 -8.16 -18.61 -5.72
#